data_AF-A0A942MGN6-F1
#
_entry.id   AF-A0A942MGN6-F1
#
_cell.length_a   1.000
_cell.length_b   1.000
_cell.length_c   1.000
_cell.angle_alpha   90.00
_cell.angle_beta   90.00
_cell.angle_gamma   90.00
#
_symmetry.space_group_name_H-M   'P 1'
#
loop_
_entity.id
_entity.type
_entity.pdbx_description
1 polymer ?
#
loop_
_entity_poly.entity_id
_entity_poly.type
_entity_poly.pdbx_seq_one_letter_code
_entity_poly.pdbx_strand_id
1 'polypeptide(L)'
;MGTNYGKAFYKDYEQLFQRNEKLAAELRSLQYNYNLISTKYSIAEQKKQELAEQNSAKDVLIIDLTKEVDRLKALLNIDGTNSGLPTSSTPINKKKVIPNSRQKTGKKIGGQHGHTKKKLERFADSEVDTYVEHVLDECSECQCTNLEDTGEVIEKDCLDYKVVVTKTRHGFRVQRCRQCGKAVHEKIPADLKEENQYGVQVQAMALTLMNQGNVSLNKVRKMTYGFTGGEIQLSEGYLCKLQQRASRNAWDFCEDIRKEILKQDVVSWDDTVIMINTKRACLRFYGTEKLALYKAHMRKDKEGLDKDNILKLLPPTTTVVHDHNKVNYNKDYSFGNAECNEHLLRDLKKIQDNLGHKWAQDLAKLLTDTNKQREELIINDVSEFSPEVLSRFFGEFNDIMINAYRENEESNSKYYVKDEKTLILRILDYKNEYLAWVVNFDIPFTNNLSERSLRGVKSKMKISGQFQNVKTASFYANIKSYLETCYRNGINEFYAMLRLCRGDPFKLEEILNNSEQG
;
A
#
# COMPACT_ATOMS: atom_id res chain seq x y z
N MET A 1 -105.31 26.21 81.19
CA MET A 1 -103.85 26.01 81.13
C MET A 1 -103.43 25.94 79.67
N GLY A 2 -103.25 27.09 79.02
CA GLY A 2 -102.68 27.17 77.68
C GLY A 2 -101.15 27.28 77.76
N THR A 3 -100.48 26.94 76.66
CA THR A 3 -99.03 27.13 76.36
C THR A 3 -98.06 26.01 76.80
N ASN A 4 -97.75 25.06 75.90
CA ASN A 4 -96.39 24.48 75.83
C ASN A 4 -96.03 23.74 74.52
N TYR A 5 -97.01 23.27 73.73
CA TYR A 5 -96.72 22.46 72.53
C TYR A 5 -96.11 23.24 71.34
N GLY A 6 -96.47 24.51 71.14
CA GLY A 6 -95.89 25.33 70.07
C GLY A 6 -94.42 25.70 70.27
N LYS A 7 -93.95 25.77 71.53
CA LYS A 7 -92.54 26.07 71.86
C LYS A 7 -91.61 24.87 71.59
N ALA A 8 -92.09 23.65 71.81
CA ALA A 8 -91.31 22.43 71.55
C ALA A 8 -91.11 22.19 70.05
N PHE A 9 -92.17 22.32 69.25
CA PHE A 9 -92.11 22.18 67.79
C PHE A 9 -91.20 23.23 67.13
N TYR A 10 -91.23 24.48 67.64
CA TYR A 10 -90.34 25.54 67.16
C TYR A 10 -88.87 25.24 67.48
N LYS A 11 -88.59 24.67 68.66
CA LYS A 11 -87.25 24.27 69.08
C LYS A 11 -86.68 23.11 68.25
N ASP A 12 -87.51 22.12 67.89
CA ASP A 12 -87.12 21.03 67.01
C ASP A 12 -86.89 21.50 65.57
N TYR A 13 -87.73 22.41 65.07
CA TYR A 13 -87.54 23.06 63.78
C TYR A 13 -86.23 23.87 63.74
N GLU A 14 -85.92 24.61 64.79
CA GLU A 14 -84.69 25.39 64.92
C GLU A 14 -83.45 24.49 65.01
N GLN A 15 -83.52 23.35 65.70
CA GLN A 15 -82.46 22.34 65.71
C GLN A 15 -82.25 21.68 64.34
N LEU A 16 -83.33 21.34 63.63
CA LEU A 16 -83.27 20.81 62.26
C LEU A 16 -82.69 21.83 61.28
N PHE A 17 -83.08 23.11 61.41
CA PHE A 17 -82.55 24.20 60.60
C PHE A 17 -81.04 24.39 60.83
N GLN A 18 -80.60 24.43 62.10
CA GLN A 18 -79.17 24.50 62.45
C GLN A 18 -78.39 23.29 61.94
N ARG A 19 -78.98 22.09 61.97
CA ARG A 19 -78.34 20.86 61.45
C ARG A 19 -78.25 20.87 59.92
N ASN A 20 -79.27 21.36 59.23
CA ASN A 20 -79.26 21.53 57.78
C ASN A 20 -78.26 22.61 57.34
N GLU A 21 -78.15 23.72 58.08
CA GLU A 21 -77.11 24.73 57.86
C GLU A 21 -75.70 24.14 58.01
N LYS A 22 -75.49 23.32 59.04
CA LYS A 22 -74.21 22.63 59.28
C LYS A 22 -73.88 21.63 58.17
N LEU A 23 -74.84 20.80 57.77
CA LEU A 23 -74.68 19.86 56.64
C LEU A 23 -74.43 20.59 55.32
N ALA A 24 -75.10 21.71 55.07
CA ALA A 24 -74.87 22.54 53.89
C ALA A 24 -73.46 23.15 53.89
N ALA A 25 -72.94 23.54 55.06
CA ALA A 25 -71.56 24.02 55.19
C ALA A 25 -70.53 22.89 54.96
N GLU A 26 -70.77 21.69 55.49
CA GLU A 26 -69.94 20.50 55.26
C GLU A 26 -69.94 20.10 53.78
N LEU A 27 -71.11 20.10 53.12
CA LEU A 27 -71.22 19.85 51.67
C LEU A 27 -70.42 20.86 50.86
N ARG A 28 -70.53 22.16 51.17
CA ARG A 28 -69.73 23.21 50.50
C ARG A 28 -68.23 22.98 50.67
N SER A 29 -67.78 22.58 51.87
CA SER A 29 -66.38 22.25 52.13
C SER A 29 -65.91 21.01 51.36
N LEU A 30 -66.72 19.96 51.33
CA LEU A 30 -66.41 18.72 50.60
C LEU A 30 -66.31 18.98 49.10
N GLN A 31 -67.21 19.79 48.56
CA GLN A 31 -67.27 20.16 47.15
C GLN A 31 -66.08 21.03 46.74
N TYR A 32 -65.64 21.94 47.63
CA TYR A 32 -64.39 22.68 47.46
C TYR A 32 -63.17 21.75 47.44
N ASN A 33 -63.08 20.81 48.39
CA ASN A 33 -61.98 19.84 48.45
C ASN A 33 -61.95 18.92 47.22
N TYR A 34 -63.11 18.46 46.76
CA TYR A 34 -63.23 17.65 45.54
C TYR A 34 -62.73 18.42 44.31
N ASN A 35 -63.15 19.68 44.14
CA ASN A 35 -62.68 20.52 43.04
C ASN A 35 -61.15 20.75 43.10
N LEU A 36 -60.60 20.94 44.29
CA LEU A 36 -59.16 21.10 44.49
C LEU A 36 -58.38 19.83 44.12
N ILE A 37 -58.86 18.66 44.54
CA ILE A 37 -58.25 17.36 44.24
C ILE A 37 -58.36 17.05 42.74
N SER A 38 -59.53 17.28 42.14
CA SER A 38 -59.76 17.09 40.70
C SER A 38 -58.81 17.97 39.86
N THR A 39 -58.63 19.23 40.27
CA THR A 39 -57.67 20.14 39.62
C THR A 39 -56.24 19.64 39.76
N LYS A 40 -55.83 19.20 40.96
CA LYS A 40 -54.48 18.63 41.18
C LYS A 40 -54.25 17.36 40.36
N TYR A 41 -55.27 16.50 40.24
CA TYR A 41 -55.21 15.28 39.44
C TYR A 41 -55.03 15.60 37.95
N SER A 42 -55.79 16.56 37.42
CA SER A 42 -55.65 17.03 36.03
C SER A 42 -54.23 17.56 35.74
N ILE A 43 -53.68 18.37 36.64
CA ILE A 43 -52.30 18.88 36.53
C ILE A 43 -51.26 17.74 36.58
N ALA A 44 -51.48 16.74 37.44
CA ALA A 44 -50.59 15.58 37.54
C ALA A 44 -50.60 14.74 36.25
N GLU A 45 -51.77 14.54 35.65
CA GLU A 45 -51.88 13.77 34.41
C GLU A 45 -51.26 14.52 33.21
N GLN A 46 -51.44 15.84 33.13
CA GLN A 46 -50.72 16.67 32.15
C GLN A 46 -49.20 16.57 32.31
N LYS A 47 -48.67 16.68 33.54
CA LYS A 47 -47.24 16.52 33.80
C LYS A 47 -46.71 15.13 33.42
N LYS A 48 -47.50 14.09 33.66
CA LYS A 48 -47.13 12.71 33.31
C LYS A 48 -47.05 12.53 31.80
N GLN A 49 -47.97 13.13 31.04
CA GLN A 49 -47.94 13.11 29.58
C GLN A 49 -46.73 13.88 29.03
N GLU A 50 -46.45 15.08 29.58
CA GLU A 50 -45.28 15.87 29.22
C GLU A 50 -43.96 15.12 29.52
N LEU A 51 -43.88 14.42 30.65
CA LEU A 51 -42.72 13.57 30.98
C LEU A 51 -42.55 12.40 29.99
N ALA A 52 -43.66 11.78 29.55
CA ALA A 52 -43.61 10.68 28.60
C ALA A 52 -43.10 11.14 27.23
N GLU A 53 -43.53 12.32 26.77
CA GLU A 53 -43.03 12.95 25.54
C GLU A 53 -41.55 13.31 25.64
N GLN A 54 -41.12 13.88 26.76
CA GLN A 54 -39.71 14.18 27.03
C GLN A 54 -38.84 12.91 27.06
N ASN A 55 -39.33 11.82 27.64
CA ASN A 55 -38.59 10.54 27.67
C ASN A 55 -38.47 9.94 26.27
N SER A 56 -39.55 9.93 25.47
CA SER A 56 -39.51 9.47 24.08
C SER A 56 -38.50 10.27 23.23
N ALA A 57 -38.49 11.61 23.38
CA ALA A 57 -37.52 12.46 22.70
C ALA A 57 -36.07 12.17 23.12
N LYS A 58 -35.85 11.90 24.43
CA LYS A 58 -34.53 11.49 24.94
C LYS A 58 -34.11 10.12 24.40
N ASP A 59 -35.02 9.16 24.28
CA ASP A 59 -34.71 7.83 23.74
C ASP A 59 -34.26 7.92 22.27
N VAL A 60 -34.94 8.74 21.46
CA VAL A 60 -34.52 9.03 20.08
C VAL A 60 -33.12 9.65 20.06
N LEU A 61 -32.85 10.64 20.92
CA LEU A 61 -31.53 11.28 21.01
C LEU A 61 -30.44 10.32 21.48
N ILE A 62 -30.74 9.44 22.44
CA ILE A 62 -29.81 8.40 22.91
C ILE A 62 -29.48 7.45 21.77
N ILE A 63 -30.48 7.04 20.98
CA ILE A 63 -30.27 6.19 19.80
C ILE A 63 -29.35 6.89 18.79
N ASP A 64 -29.58 8.17 18.49
CA ASP A 64 -28.76 8.90 17.53
C ASP A 64 -27.34 9.20 18.03
N LEU A 65 -27.18 9.55 19.30
CA LEU A 65 -25.87 9.69 19.92
C LEU A 65 -25.11 8.36 19.98
N THR A 66 -25.80 7.24 20.22
CA THR A 66 -25.18 5.90 20.20
C THR A 66 -24.67 5.58 18.80
N LYS A 67 -25.45 5.86 17.74
CA LYS A 67 -24.99 5.72 16.34
C LYS A 67 -23.77 6.57 16.04
N GLU A 68 -23.74 7.80 16.53
CA GLU A 68 -22.61 8.72 16.30
C GLU A 68 -21.36 8.28 17.07
N VAL A 69 -21.52 7.78 18.30
CA VAL A 69 -20.41 7.19 19.06
C VAL A 69 -19.85 5.96 18.35
N ASP A 70 -20.69 5.07 17.82
CA ASP A 70 -20.24 3.89 17.08
C ASP A 70 -19.54 4.27 15.78
N ARG A 71 -20.07 5.26 15.05
CA ARG A 71 -19.41 5.84 13.87
C ARG A 71 -18.04 6.42 14.21
N LEU A 72 -17.95 7.23 15.26
CA LEU A 72 -16.70 7.85 15.68
C LEU A 72 -15.71 6.80 16.17
N LYS A 73 -16.16 5.77 16.89
CA LYS A 73 -15.32 4.61 17.28
C LYS A 73 -14.80 3.87 16.06
N ALA A 74 -15.63 3.61 15.06
CA ALA A 74 -15.21 2.95 13.82
C ALA A 74 -14.15 3.79 13.08
N LEU A 75 -14.37 5.10 12.92
CA LEU A 75 -13.38 6.02 12.34
C LEU A 75 -12.09 6.10 13.17
N LEU A 76 -12.22 6.11 14.50
CA LEU A 76 -11.12 6.10 15.45
C LEU A 76 -10.43 4.74 15.55
N ASN A 77 -10.96 3.66 14.97
CA ASN A 77 -10.28 2.36 14.93
C ASN A 77 -9.51 2.13 13.64
N ILE A 78 -9.63 3.01 12.64
CA ILE A 78 -8.88 2.93 11.38
C ILE A 78 -7.39 3.24 11.62
N ASP A 79 -6.51 2.32 11.24
CA ASP A 79 -5.05 2.52 11.22
C ASP A 79 -4.38 1.76 10.05
N GLY A 80 -3.06 1.80 9.95
CA GLY A 80 -2.32 1.17 8.84
C GLY A 80 -2.35 -0.37 8.82
N THR A 81 -2.86 -1.02 9.89
CA THR A 81 -2.97 -2.49 9.98
C THR A 81 -4.32 -3.01 9.52
N ASN A 82 -5.36 -2.22 9.70
CA ASN A 82 -6.72 -2.58 9.31
C ASN A 82 -7.29 -1.68 8.21
N SER A 83 -6.53 -0.73 7.67
CA SER A 83 -6.95 0.07 6.50
C SER A 83 -5.74 0.33 5.64
N GLY A 84 -5.87 0.27 4.32
CA GLY A 84 -4.76 0.51 3.36
C GLY A 84 -4.12 1.91 3.41
N LEU A 85 -4.33 2.66 4.49
CA LEU A 85 -3.64 3.90 4.82
C LEU A 85 -2.14 3.66 5.00
N PRO A 86 -1.28 4.48 4.36
CA PRO A 86 0.15 4.48 4.68
C PRO A 86 0.38 4.81 6.16
N THR A 87 1.35 4.19 6.82
CA THR A 87 1.74 4.47 8.21
C THR A 87 2.07 5.96 8.47
N SER A 88 2.48 6.69 7.43
CA SER A 88 2.72 8.14 7.50
C SER A 88 1.45 8.97 7.67
N SER A 89 0.30 8.42 7.26
CA SER A 89 -1.02 9.05 7.33
C SER A 89 -1.82 8.63 8.57
N THR A 90 -1.25 7.77 9.43
CA THR A 90 -1.81 7.47 10.75
C THR A 90 -1.77 8.74 11.62
N PRO A 91 -2.89 9.10 12.28
CA PRO A 91 -2.98 10.26 13.16
C PRO A 91 -1.84 10.32 14.20
N ILE A 92 -1.36 11.54 14.51
CA ILE A 92 -0.21 11.78 15.41
C ILE A 92 -0.42 11.18 16.82
N ASN A 93 -1.66 11.15 17.29
CA ASN A 93 -2.04 10.62 18.60
C ASN A 93 -2.17 9.08 18.63
N LYS A 94 -1.99 8.39 17.50
CA LYS A 94 -1.99 6.93 17.44
C LYS A 94 -0.58 6.41 17.26
N LYS A 95 -0.32 5.26 17.86
CA LYS A 95 0.92 4.52 17.61
C LYS A 95 0.97 4.21 16.13
N LYS A 96 1.97 4.75 15.43
CA LYS A 96 2.30 4.37 14.06
C LYS A 96 2.73 2.91 14.09
N VAL A 97 1.76 2.02 13.89
CA VAL A 97 2.07 0.62 13.66
C VAL A 97 2.57 0.56 12.23
N ILE A 98 3.84 0.24 12.07
CA ILE A 98 4.35 -0.23 10.77
C ILE A 98 3.68 -1.58 10.60
N PRO A 99 2.68 -1.73 9.71
CA PRO A 99 2.03 -3.02 9.51
C PRO A 99 3.11 -3.98 9.04
N ASN A 100 3.51 -4.85 9.95
CA ASN A 100 4.45 -5.90 9.69
C ASN A 100 3.63 -7.17 9.89
N SER A 101 3.12 -7.71 8.79
CA SER A 101 2.44 -9.01 8.76
C SER A 101 3.36 -10.15 9.21
N ARG A 102 4.67 -9.89 9.32
CA ARG A 102 5.63 -10.78 9.97
C ARG A 102 5.26 -10.96 11.44
N GLN A 103 4.86 -12.18 11.80
CA GLN A 103 4.73 -12.58 13.20
C GLN A 103 6.02 -12.21 13.95
N LYS A 104 5.87 -11.56 15.11
CA LYS A 104 7.01 -11.26 15.98
C LYS A 104 7.64 -12.58 16.40
N THR A 105 8.81 -12.87 15.86
CA THR A 105 9.57 -14.09 16.17
C THR A 105 10.13 -14.10 17.60
N GLY A 106 9.87 -13.06 18.41
CA GLY A 106 10.46 -12.87 19.74
C GLY A 106 11.97 -12.58 19.74
N LYS A 107 12.60 -12.64 18.57
CA LYS A 107 14.04 -12.46 18.35
C LYS A 107 14.43 -10.98 18.47
N LYS A 108 15.57 -10.70 19.12
CA LYS A 108 16.12 -9.34 19.23
C LYS A 108 16.45 -8.79 17.84
N ILE A 109 16.31 -7.48 17.64
CA ILE A 109 16.73 -6.81 16.40
C ILE A 109 18.25 -6.92 16.30
N GLY A 110 18.75 -7.50 15.20
CA GLY A 110 20.19 -7.75 14.97
C GLY A 110 20.51 -9.23 14.75
N GLY A 111 21.79 -9.56 14.62
CA GLY A 111 22.25 -10.95 14.56
C GLY A 111 21.85 -11.70 15.83
N GLN A 112 21.23 -12.88 15.68
CA GLN A 112 20.85 -13.66 16.85
C GLN A 112 22.07 -14.30 17.52
N HIS A 113 21.92 -14.68 18.78
CA HIS A 113 22.92 -15.49 19.46
C HIS A 113 23.14 -16.79 18.65
N GLY A 114 24.40 -17.07 18.29
CA GLY A 114 24.79 -18.19 17.42
C GLY A 114 24.80 -17.88 15.91
N HIS A 115 24.34 -16.70 15.45
CA HIS A 115 24.57 -16.31 14.05
C HIS A 115 26.05 -16.00 13.82
N THR A 116 26.65 -16.66 12.83
CA THR A 116 28.01 -16.39 12.37
C THR A 116 28.13 -14.91 11.98
N LYS A 117 29.06 -14.19 12.63
CA LYS A 117 29.38 -12.80 12.29
C LYS A 117 29.93 -12.77 10.86
N LYS A 118 29.18 -12.17 9.94
CA LYS A 118 29.71 -11.78 8.62
C LYS A 118 30.54 -10.51 8.80
N LYS A 119 31.86 -10.61 8.60
CA LYS A 119 32.78 -9.48 8.45
C LYS A 119 33.24 -9.44 6.99
N LEU A 120 33.73 -8.29 6.53
CA LEU A 120 34.50 -8.27 5.30
C LEU A 120 35.70 -9.21 5.49
N GLU A 121 35.87 -10.11 4.54
CA GLU A 121 37.01 -11.01 4.51
C GLU A 121 38.25 -10.19 4.11
N ARG A 122 39.41 -10.64 4.61
CA ARG A 122 40.69 -10.08 4.17
C ARG A 122 40.81 -10.30 2.66
N PHE A 123 41.34 -9.33 1.94
CA PHE A 123 41.63 -9.47 0.52
C PHE A 123 42.72 -10.51 0.29
N ALA A 124 42.72 -11.15 -0.87
CA ALA A 124 43.90 -11.89 -1.28
C ALA A 124 45.03 -10.89 -1.51
N ASP A 125 46.27 -11.24 -1.17
CA ASP A 125 47.40 -10.31 -1.34
C ASP A 125 47.58 -9.87 -2.81
N SER A 126 47.13 -10.69 -3.77
CA SER A 126 47.09 -10.35 -5.20
C SER A 126 46.09 -9.26 -5.58
N GLU A 127 45.11 -8.96 -4.73
CA GLU A 127 44.09 -7.92 -4.94
C GLU A 127 44.48 -6.57 -4.31
N VAL A 128 45.57 -6.53 -3.53
CA VAL A 128 46.00 -5.31 -2.84
C VAL A 128 46.72 -4.38 -3.82
N ASP A 129 46.05 -3.29 -4.21
CA ASP A 129 46.60 -2.30 -5.14
C ASP A 129 47.78 -1.48 -4.54
N THR A 130 47.80 -1.28 -3.23
CA THR A 130 48.80 -0.45 -2.55
C THR A 130 49.00 -0.91 -1.11
N TYR A 131 50.25 -1.19 -0.74
CA TYR A 131 50.66 -1.44 0.64
C TYR A 131 51.24 -0.17 1.25
N VAL A 132 50.68 0.29 2.37
CA VAL A 132 51.20 1.44 3.11
C VAL A 132 51.74 0.95 4.45
N GLU A 133 53.04 1.02 4.60
CA GLU A 133 53.71 0.68 5.84
C GLU A 133 53.62 1.86 6.82
N HIS A 134 53.27 1.55 8.07
CA HIS A 134 53.18 2.52 9.15
C HIS A 134 54.13 2.09 10.27
N VAL A 135 55.29 2.74 10.34
CA VAL A 135 56.30 2.51 11.38
C VAL A 135 56.25 3.64 12.40
N LEU A 136 56.35 3.31 13.68
CA LEU A 136 56.45 4.29 14.75
C LEU A 136 57.87 4.84 14.84
N ASP A 137 58.02 6.17 14.84
CA ASP A 137 59.33 6.82 15.03
C ASP A 137 59.72 6.93 16.52
N GLU A 138 58.74 6.92 17.43
CA GLU A 138 58.95 7.04 18.87
C GLU A 138 57.88 6.25 19.66
N CYS A 139 58.26 5.78 20.85
CA CYS A 139 57.32 5.16 21.78
C CYS A 139 56.34 6.22 22.33
N SER A 140 55.04 5.97 22.19
CA SER A 140 53.99 6.88 22.68
C SER A 140 54.01 7.13 24.19
N GLU A 141 54.62 6.25 24.98
CA GLU A 141 54.64 6.33 26.45
C GLU A 141 55.92 7.01 26.98
N CYS A 142 57.10 6.63 26.47
CA CYS A 142 58.38 7.10 26.99
C CYS A 142 59.21 7.92 26.01
N GLN A 143 58.72 8.13 24.78
CA GLN A 143 59.39 8.88 23.70
C GLN A 143 60.76 8.31 23.29
N CYS A 144 61.04 7.04 23.63
CA CYS A 144 62.23 6.36 23.14
C CYS A 144 62.14 6.16 21.63
N THR A 145 63.20 6.53 20.90
CA THR A 145 63.31 6.37 19.44
C THR A 145 64.06 5.10 19.03
N ASN A 146 64.68 4.40 19.98
CA ASN A 146 65.33 3.12 19.74
C ASN A 146 64.33 1.98 19.97
N LEU A 147 63.49 1.75 18.96
CA LEU A 147 62.48 0.68 18.97
C LEU A 147 63.04 -0.57 18.28
N GLU A 148 62.75 -1.74 18.84
CA GLU A 148 63.08 -3.04 18.24
C GLU A 148 61.96 -3.51 17.32
N ASP A 149 62.31 -3.97 16.12
CA ASP A 149 61.36 -4.61 15.20
C ASP A 149 61.16 -6.08 15.59
N THR A 150 59.91 -6.44 15.91
CA THR A 150 59.53 -7.80 16.31
C THR A 150 59.26 -8.72 15.11
N GLY A 151 59.13 -8.17 13.90
CA GLY A 151 58.69 -8.89 12.70
C GLY A 151 57.18 -9.21 12.67
N GLU A 152 56.43 -8.89 13.74
CA GLU A 152 54.97 -9.03 13.75
C GLU A 152 54.31 -7.84 13.04
N VAL A 153 53.45 -8.13 12.06
CA VAL A 153 52.71 -7.11 11.31
C VAL A 153 51.21 -7.23 11.58
N ILE A 154 50.58 -6.13 11.96
CA ILE A 154 49.12 -6.03 12.10
C ILE A 154 48.55 -5.38 10.84
N GLU A 155 47.93 -6.19 9.98
CA GLU A 155 47.37 -5.71 8.72
C GLU A 155 45.90 -5.29 8.86
N LYS A 156 45.53 -4.22 8.15
CA LYS A 156 44.17 -3.66 8.08
C LYS A 156 43.84 -3.29 6.64
N ASP A 157 42.86 -4.00 6.08
CA ASP A 157 42.43 -3.78 4.71
C ASP A 157 41.41 -2.63 4.63
N CYS A 158 41.57 -1.74 3.64
CA CYS A 158 40.65 -0.65 3.35
C CYS A 158 40.20 -0.71 1.88
N LEU A 159 38.88 -0.83 1.66
CA LEU A 159 38.28 -0.74 0.32
C LEU A 159 37.80 0.70 0.08
N ASP A 160 38.36 1.38 -0.91
CA ASP A 160 38.00 2.75 -1.27
C ASP A 160 37.88 2.93 -2.79
N TYR A 161 37.33 4.05 -3.26
CA TYR A 161 37.21 4.36 -4.69
C TYR A 161 37.65 5.79 -5.01
N LYS A 162 38.25 5.96 -6.19
CA LYS A 162 38.66 7.28 -6.72
C LYS A 162 37.75 7.68 -7.88
N VAL A 163 37.23 8.91 -7.86
CA VAL A 163 36.48 9.48 -8.99
C VAL A 163 37.43 10.26 -9.88
N VAL A 164 37.63 9.78 -11.12
CA VAL A 164 38.51 10.43 -12.10
C VAL A 164 37.66 11.01 -13.24
N VAL A 165 37.69 12.33 -13.42
CA VAL A 165 36.98 13.01 -14.51
C VAL A 165 37.86 13.07 -15.76
N THR A 166 37.36 12.52 -16.87
CA THR A 166 38.09 12.51 -18.16
C THR A 166 37.47 13.50 -19.14
N LYS A 167 38.31 14.33 -19.79
CA LYS A 167 37.91 15.30 -20.83
C LYS A 167 38.58 14.93 -22.15
N THR A 168 37.80 14.43 -23.11
CA THR A 168 38.30 13.97 -24.42
C THR A 168 37.85 14.92 -25.52
N ARG A 169 38.78 15.34 -26.40
CA ARG A 169 38.48 16.10 -27.61
C ARG A 169 38.68 15.21 -28.84
N HIS A 170 37.62 15.01 -29.62
CA HIS A 170 37.67 14.28 -30.88
C HIS A 170 37.90 15.26 -32.04
N GLY A 171 39.01 15.14 -32.75
CA GLY A 171 39.37 15.99 -33.88
C GLY A 171 39.13 15.31 -35.22
N PHE A 172 38.12 15.75 -35.97
CA PHE A 172 37.84 15.26 -37.32
C PHE A 172 38.47 16.21 -38.35
N ARG A 173 39.57 15.79 -38.98
CA ARG A 173 40.27 16.63 -39.94
C ARG A 173 39.49 16.71 -41.25
N VAL A 174 39.17 17.94 -41.68
CA VAL A 174 38.60 18.20 -42.99
C VAL A 174 39.73 18.28 -44.02
N GLN A 175 39.64 17.45 -45.06
CA GLN A 175 40.55 17.40 -46.19
C GLN A 175 39.83 17.80 -47.47
N ARG A 176 40.56 18.27 -48.47
CA ARG A 176 40.00 18.59 -49.80
C ARG A 176 40.38 17.51 -50.79
N CYS A 177 39.39 16.90 -51.44
CA CYS A 177 39.65 15.95 -52.52
C CYS A 177 40.32 16.69 -53.71
N ARG A 178 41.50 16.22 -54.14
CA ARG A 178 42.25 16.86 -55.25
C ARG A 178 41.59 16.68 -56.61
N GLN A 179 40.74 15.68 -56.79
CA GLN A 179 40.07 15.41 -58.06
C GLN A 179 38.77 16.21 -58.24
N CYS A 180 37.92 16.29 -57.20
CA CYS A 180 36.61 16.95 -57.31
C CYS A 180 36.48 18.23 -56.49
N GLY A 181 37.51 18.63 -55.74
CA GLY A 181 37.55 19.87 -54.94
C GLY A 181 36.67 19.89 -53.69
N LYS A 182 35.86 18.84 -53.44
CA LYS A 182 34.96 18.74 -52.28
C LYS A 182 35.74 18.59 -50.97
N ALA A 183 35.23 19.24 -49.92
CA ALA A 183 35.68 19.02 -48.55
C ALA A 183 35.10 17.71 -48.02
N VAL A 184 35.94 16.87 -47.45
CA VAL A 184 35.60 15.56 -46.89
C VAL A 184 36.23 15.40 -45.52
N HIS A 185 35.59 14.65 -44.65
CA HIS A 185 36.14 14.19 -43.38
C HIS A 185 35.59 12.79 -43.09
N GLU A 186 36.22 12.08 -42.17
CA GLU A 186 35.69 10.80 -41.67
C GLU A 186 34.29 10.98 -41.08
N LYS A 187 33.41 10.00 -41.26
CA LYS A 187 32.04 10.05 -40.74
C LYS A 187 32.08 10.18 -39.21
N ILE A 188 31.49 11.24 -38.68
CA ILE A 188 31.40 11.44 -37.23
C ILE A 188 30.46 10.36 -36.65
N PRO A 189 30.89 9.60 -35.63
CA PRO A 189 30.07 8.63 -34.94
C PRO A 189 28.77 9.26 -34.37
N ALA A 190 27.67 8.51 -34.39
CA ALA A 190 26.36 9.02 -34.00
C ALA A 190 26.26 9.38 -32.50
N ASP A 191 27.14 8.82 -31.68
CA ASP A 191 27.26 9.12 -30.26
C ASP A 191 27.99 10.45 -30.00
N LEU A 192 28.76 10.98 -30.94
CA LEU A 192 29.43 12.30 -30.88
C LEU A 192 28.59 13.37 -31.61
N LYS A 193 27.40 13.65 -31.07
CA LYS A 193 26.39 14.48 -31.74
C LYS A 193 26.61 15.97 -31.55
N GLU A 194 26.96 16.40 -30.34
CA GLU A 194 27.08 17.82 -29.99
C GLU A 194 28.55 18.21 -29.85
N GLU A 195 28.88 19.50 -30.05
CA GLU A 195 30.26 20.01 -29.89
C GLU A 195 30.84 19.73 -28.49
N ASN A 196 29.98 19.83 -27.47
CA ASN A 196 30.30 19.50 -26.08
C ASN A 196 29.14 18.67 -25.50
N GLN A 197 29.46 17.53 -24.90
CA GLN A 197 28.46 16.60 -24.37
C GLN A 197 28.99 15.78 -23.20
N TYR A 198 28.06 15.30 -22.36
CA TYR A 198 28.38 14.34 -21.31
C TYR A 198 28.47 12.92 -21.87
N GLY A 199 29.51 12.19 -21.50
CA GLY A 199 29.67 10.78 -21.87
C GLY A 199 28.66 9.85 -21.20
N VAL A 200 28.61 8.61 -21.69
CA VAL A 200 27.65 7.58 -21.26
C VAL A 200 27.71 7.26 -19.76
N GLN A 201 28.89 7.28 -19.14
CA GLN A 201 29.03 7.02 -17.71
C GLN A 201 28.27 8.05 -16.86
N VAL A 202 28.40 9.34 -17.22
CA VAL A 202 27.70 10.43 -16.54
C VAL A 202 26.19 10.34 -16.76
N GLN A 203 25.78 10.01 -17.98
CA GLN A 203 24.37 9.81 -18.34
C GLN A 203 23.73 8.69 -17.51
N ALA A 204 24.39 7.53 -17.48
CA ALA A 204 23.89 6.35 -16.77
C ALA A 204 23.81 6.60 -15.26
N MET A 205 24.86 7.15 -14.65
CA MET A 205 24.87 7.51 -13.23
C MET A 205 23.69 8.45 -12.89
N ALA A 206 23.49 9.50 -13.69
CA ALA A 206 22.40 10.45 -13.44
C ALA A 206 21.02 9.78 -13.52
N LEU A 207 20.79 8.91 -14.51
CA LEU A 207 19.53 8.18 -14.66
C LEU A 207 19.33 7.13 -13.56
N THR A 208 20.38 6.41 -13.15
CA THR A 208 20.35 5.48 -12.02
C THR A 208 19.91 6.18 -10.74
N LEU A 209 20.50 7.34 -10.42
CA LEU A 209 20.06 8.13 -9.26
C LEU A 209 18.60 8.54 -9.35
N MET A 210 18.12 8.96 -10.54
CA MET A 210 16.74 9.41 -10.73
C MET A 210 15.68 8.29 -10.73
N ASN A 211 15.99 7.14 -11.34
CA ASN A 211 15.03 6.07 -11.63
C ASN A 211 15.07 4.94 -10.61
N GLN A 212 16.26 4.55 -10.15
CA GLN A 212 16.48 3.50 -9.17
C GLN A 212 16.58 4.08 -7.76
N GLY A 213 17.42 5.11 -7.59
CA GLY A 213 17.61 5.80 -6.31
C GLY A 213 16.48 6.77 -5.91
N ASN A 214 15.53 7.05 -6.82
CA ASN A 214 14.44 8.02 -6.64
C ASN A 214 14.91 9.43 -6.20
N VAL A 215 16.15 9.79 -6.51
CA VAL A 215 16.77 11.08 -6.18
C VAL A 215 16.15 12.18 -7.05
N SER A 216 15.82 13.32 -6.44
CA SER A 216 15.26 14.47 -7.17
C SER A 216 16.30 15.13 -8.07
N LEU A 217 15.85 15.78 -9.17
CA LEU A 217 16.73 16.39 -10.17
C LEU A 217 17.81 17.30 -9.58
N ASN A 218 17.42 18.21 -8.68
CA ASN A 218 18.34 19.12 -8.01
C ASN A 218 19.38 18.36 -7.17
N LYS A 219 18.97 17.31 -6.45
CA LYS A 219 19.90 16.48 -5.67
C LYS A 219 20.88 15.72 -6.56
N VAL A 220 20.44 15.18 -7.71
CA VAL A 220 21.34 14.53 -8.68
C VAL A 220 22.43 15.50 -9.15
N ARG A 221 22.07 16.75 -9.44
CA ARG A 221 23.04 17.80 -9.82
C ARG A 221 24.05 18.05 -8.70
N LYS A 222 23.57 18.27 -7.47
CA LYS A 222 24.42 18.54 -6.31
C LYS A 222 25.36 17.38 -5.99
N MET A 223 24.85 16.14 -6.00
CA MET A 223 25.65 14.94 -5.75
C MET A 223 26.72 14.75 -6.82
N THR A 224 26.35 14.90 -8.10
CA THR A 224 27.31 14.80 -9.22
C THR A 224 28.42 15.84 -9.10
N TYR A 225 28.05 17.09 -8.81
CA TYR A 225 29.02 18.16 -8.61
C TYR A 225 29.97 17.86 -7.45
N GLY A 226 29.45 17.37 -6.32
CA GLY A 226 30.27 16.99 -5.16
C GLY A 226 31.20 15.81 -5.42
N PHE A 227 30.68 14.71 -6.00
CA PHE A 227 31.47 13.50 -6.28
C PHE A 227 32.60 13.73 -7.28
N THR A 228 32.46 14.75 -8.14
CA THR A 228 33.44 15.07 -9.19
C THR A 228 34.34 16.24 -8.82
N GLY A 229 34.40 16.64 -7.55
CA GLY A 229 35.24 17.77 -7.11
C GLY A 229 34.88 19.11 -7.76
N GLY A 230 33.63 19.26 -8.21
CA GLY A 230 33.13 20.46 -8.89
C GLY A 230 33.33 20.48 -10.41
N GLU A 231 33.89 19.44 -11.02
CA GLU A 231 34.20 19.44 -12.46
C GLU A 231 32.99 19.17 -13.36
N ILE A 232 31.98 18.43 -12.89
CA ILE A 232 30.77 18.12 -13.67
C ILE A 232 29.55 18.85 -13.10
N GLN A 233 28.97 19.74 -13.92
CA GLN A 233 27.81 20.54 -13.55
C GLN A 233 26.60 20.28 -14.45
N LEU A 234 25.82 19.27 -14.10
CA LEU A 234 24.57 18.96 -14.81
C LEU A 234 23.53 20.09 -14.63
N SER A 235 22.74 20.37 -15.66
CA SER A 235 21.57 21.25 -15.58
C SER A 235 20.27 20.43 -15.47
N GLU A 236 19.22 21.00 -14.87
CA GLU A 236 17.92 20.31 -14.75
C GLU A 236 17.29 20.08 -16.14
N GLY A 237 17.41 21.07 -17.02
CA GLY A 237 16.95 20.94 -18.41
C GLY A 237 17.67 19.80 -19.16
N TYR A 238 18.96 19.59 -18.90
CA TYR A 238 19.69 18.45 -19.46
C TYR A 238 19.15 17.12 -18.92
N LEU A 239 18.96 16.99 -17.61
CA LEU A 239 18.42 15.77 -16.99
C LEU A 239 17.02 15.41 -17.54
N CYS A 240 16.16 16.41 -17.76
CA CYS A 240 14.85 16.20 -18.38
C CYS A 240 14.97 15.67 -19.83
N LYS A 241 15.87 16.24 -20.64
CA LYS A 241 16.15 15.75 -22.00
C LYS A 241 16.74 14.34 -21.99
N LEU A 242 17.58 14.04 -21.01
CA LEU A 242 18.20 12.73 -20.83
C LEU A 242 17.17 11.65 -20.50
N GLN A 243 16.24 11.92 -19.57
CA GLN A 243 15.08 11.05 -19.28
C GLN A 243 14.27 10.74 -20.54
N GLN A 244 13.94 11.77 -21.32
CA GLN A 244 13.20 11.59 -22.57
C GLN A 244 13.95 10.69 -23.57
N ARG A 245 15.27 10.89 -23.70
CA ARG A 245 16.10 10.09 -24.62
C ARG A 245 16.17 8.63 -24.20
N ALA A 246 16.48 8.36 -22.93
CA ALA A 246 16.53 7.01 -22.39
C ALA A 246 15.17 6.30 -22.50
N SER A 247 14.07 7.02 -22.26
CA SER A 247 12.73 6.47 -22.45
C SER A 247 12.40 6.10 -23.90
N ARG A 248 12.93 6.84 -24.88
CA ARG A 248 12.76 6.49 -26.30
C ARG A 248 13.56 5.24 -26.64
N ASN A 249 14.79 5.13 -26.15
CA ASN A 249 15.62 3.95 -26.35
C ASN A 249 15.00 2.70 -25.69
N ALA A 250 14.26 2.85 -24.60
CA ALA A 250 13.58 1.74 -23.92
C ALA A 250 12.23 1.36 -24.58
N TRP A 251 11.77 2.09 -25.59
CA TRP A 251 10.39 1.95 -26.11
C TRP A 251 10.14 0.57 -26.70
N ASP A 252 10.97 0.14 -27.65
CA ASP A 252 10.79 -1.16 -28.32
C ASP A 252 10.87 -2.31 -27.33
N PHE A 253 11.80 -2.24 -26.38
CA PHE A 253 11.88 -3.19 -25.27
C PHE A 253 10.59 -3.24 -24.45
N CYS A 254 9.98 -2.10 -24.09
CA CYS A 254 8.70 -2.08 -23.38
C CYS A 254 7.57 -2.73 -24.19
N GLU A 255 7.58 -2.57 -25.52
CA GLU A 255 6.60 -3.22 -26.39
C GLU A 255 6.83 -4.73 -26.49
N ASP A 256 8.08 -5.18 -26.43
CA ASP A 256 8.40 -6.61 -26.37
C ASP A 256 7.98 -7.21 -25.02
N ILE A 257 8.19 -6.52 -23.89
CA ILE A 257 7.64 -6.96 -22.59
C ILE A 257 6.12 -7.08 -22.68
N ARG A 258 5.45 -6.10 -23.29
CA ARG A 258 3.99 -6.11 -23.43
C ARG A 258 3.53 -7.35 -24.20
N LYS A 259 4.16 -7.67 -25.33
CA LYS A 259 3.86 -8.88 -26.12
C LYS A 259 4.13 -10.15 -25.32
N GLU A 260 5.20 -10.17 -24.53
CA GLU A 260 5.57 -11.35 -23.75
C GLU A 260 4.63 -11.60 -22.57
N ILE A 261 4.13 -10.54 -21.92
CA ILE A 261 3.07 -10.61 -20.90
C ILE A 261 1.81 -11.28 -21.46
N LEU A 262 1.47 -11.05 -22.73
CA LEU A 262 0.29 -11.66 -23.37
C LEU A 262 0.39 -13.17 -23.54
N LYS A 263 1.59 -13.76 -23.35
CA LYS A 263 1.84 -15.19 -23.45
C LYS A 263 1.90 -15.90 -22.09
N GLN A 264 1.79 -15.15 -20.99
CA GLN A 264 1.94 -15.71 -19.65
C GLN A 264 0.64 -16.32 -19.15
N ASP A 265 0.72 -17.46 -18.48
CA ASP A 265 -0.44 -18.12 -17.87
C ASP A 265 -0.94 -17.40 -16.62
N VAL A 266 -0.03 -16.76 -15.88
CA VAL A 266 -0.36 -15.95 -14.70
C VAL A 266 0.25 -14.56 -14.84
N VAL A 267 -0.58 -13.52 -14.73
CA VAL A 267 -0.17 -12.12 -14.80
C VAL A 267 -0.65 -11.38 -13.57
N SER A 268 0.25 -10.67 -12.90
CA SER A 268 -0.13 -9.76 -11.82
C SER A 268 -0.29 -8.34 -12.34
N TRP A 269 -1.31 -7.62 -11.87
CA TRP A 269 -1.40 -6.18 -12.09
C TRP A 269 -1.93 -5.45 -10.86
N ASP A 270 -1.54 -4.19 -10.73
CA ASP A 270 -2.08 -3.25 -9.75
C ASP A 270 -1.76 -1.82 -10.22
N ASP A 271 -2.34 -0.82 -9.55
CA ASP A 271 -1.96 0.57 -9.72
C ASP A 271 -1.75 1.30 -8.41
N THR A 272 -0.93 2.34 -8.50
CA THR A 272 -0.80 3.31 -7.42
C THR A 272 -1.17 4.69 -7.93
N VAL A 273 -1.79 5.46 -7.03
CA VAL A 273 -2.01 6.88 -7.26
C VAL A 273 -0.66 7.59 -7.31
N ILE A 274 -0.48 8.42 -8.33
CA ILE A 274 0.61 9.39 -8.47
C ILE A 274 0.01 10.80 -8.63
N MET A 275 0.84 11.82 -8.44
CA MET A 275 0.45 13.21 -8.66
C MET A 275 1.07 13.74 -9.94
N ILE A 276 0.26 14.34 -10.81
CA ILE A 276 0.70 15.03 -12.03
C ILE A 276 0.14 16.44 -12.00
N ASN A 277 1.01 17.44 -11.84
CA ASN A 277 0.63 18.86 -11.73
C ASN A 277 -0.59 19.07 -10.83
N THR A 278 -0.44 18.68 -9.55
CA THR A 278 -1.44 18.70 -8.47
C THR A 278 -2.71 17.87 -8.69
N LYS A 279 -2.84 17.17 -9.82
CA LYS A 279 -3.97 16.27 -10.11
C LYS A 279 -3.62 14.82 -9.77
N ARG A 280 -4.60 14.08 -9.27
CA ARG A 280 -4.49 12.62 -9.09
C ARG A 280 -4.44 11.95 -10.46
N ALA A 281 -3.47 11.08 -10.61
CA ALA A 281 -3.22 10.24 -11.77
C ALA A 281 -2.87 8.82 -11.28
N CYS A 282 -2.59 7.88 -12.17
CA CYS A 282 -2.15 6.54 -11.79
C CYS A 282 -0.90 6.10 -12.55
N LEU A 283 -0.12 5.24 -11.89
CA LEU A 283 0.93 4.46 -12.50
C LEU A 283 0.62 2.99 -12.22
N ARG A 284 0.47 2.25 -13.31
CA ARG A 284 0.09 0.84 -13.36
C ARG A 284 1.32 -0.03 -13.53
N PHE A 285 1.25 -1.21 -12.93
CA PHE A 285 2.20 -2.29 -13.12
C PHE A 285 1.47 -3.49 -13.73
N TYR A 286 2.12 -4.17 -14.67
CA TYR A 286 1.75 -5.49 -15.19
C TYR A 286 3.01 -6.35 -15.23
N GLY A 287 2.92 -7.62 -14.84
CA GLY A 287 4.07 -8.50 -15.02
C GLY A 287 4.02 -9.80 -14.22
N THR A 288 5.19 -10.44 -14.19
CA THR A 288 5.48 -11.72 -13.52
C THR A 288 6.76 -11.56 -12.68
N GLU A 289 7.24 -12.61 -12.03
CA GLU A 289 8.52 -12.54 -11.32
C GLU A 289 9.71 -12.22 -12.24
N LYS A 290 9.59 -12.48 -13.56
CA LYS A 290 10.62 -12.15 -14.56
C LYS A 290 10.33 -10.86 -15.35
N LEU A 291 9.06 -10.50 -15.56
CA LEU A 291 8.66 -9.38 -16.43
C LEU A 291 8.11 -8.21 -15.62
N ALA A 292 8.46 -6.99 -16.00
CA ALA A 292 7.92 -5.78 -15.36
C ALA A 292 7.60 -4.67 -16.37
N LEU A 293 6.32 -4.34 -16.51
CA LEU A 293 5.86 -3.26 -17.37
C LEU A 293 5.08 -2.23 -16.56
N TYR A 294 5.48 -0.97 -16.68
CA TYR A 294 4.83 0.17 -16.03
C TYR A 294 4.20 1.10 -17.06
N LYS A 295 2.99 1.59 -16.79
CA LYS A 295 2.26 2.54 -17.65
C LYS A 295 1.67 3.68 -16.82
N ALA A 296 1.78 4.91 -17.30
CA ALA A 296 1.33 6.10 -16.58
C ALA A 296 0.14 6.77 -17.29
N HIS A 297 -0.91 7.11 -16.55
CA HIS A 297 -2.14 7.66 -17.08
C HIS A 297 -2.71 8.76 -16.19
N MET A 298 -3.43 9.71 -16.80
CA MET A 298 -4.05 10.82 -16.05
C MET A 298 -5.23 10.39 -15.17
N ARG A 299 -5.83 9.22 -15.42
CA ARG A 299 -7.01 8.73 -14.72
C ARG A 299 -6.88 7.22 -14.45
N LYS A 300 -7.44 6.78 -13.33
CA LYS A 300 -7.64 5.36 -12.97
C LYS A 300 -9.03 4.94 -13.49
N ASP A 301 -9.10 4.59 -14.77
CA ASP A 301 -10.34 4.22 -15.46
C ASP A 301 -10.12 3.10 -16.48
N LYS A 302 -11.22 2.51 -16.96
CA LYS A 302 -11.21 1.44 -17.98
C LYS A 302 -10.59 1.91 -19.30
N GLU A 303 -10.82 3.16 -19.70
CA GLU A 303 -10.24 3.71 -20.94
C GLU A 303 -8.72 3.66 -20.89
N GLY A 304 -8.12 4.01 -19.74
CA GLY A 304 -6.69 3.86 -19.52
C GLY A 304 -6.23 2.39 -19.53
N LEU A 305 -7.00 1.47 -18.95
CA LEU A 305 -6.71 0.02 -18.97
C LEU A 305 -6.69 -0.53 -20.40
N ASP A 306 -7.70 -0.18 -21.19
CA ASP A 306 -7.84 -0.62 -22.57
C ASP A 306 -6.72 -0.04 -23.46
N LYS A 307 -6.31 1.21 -23.22
CA LYS A 307 -5.18 1.85 -23.93
C LYS A 307 -3.83 1.15 -23.75
N ASP A 308 -3.66 0.41 -22.66
CA ASP A 308 -2.42 -0.34 -22.44
C ASP A 308 -2.33 -1.59 -23.33
N ASN A 309 -3.44 -2.03 -23.94
CA ASN A 309 -3.50 -3.21 -24.82
C ASN A 309 -2.88 -4.45 -24.15
N ILE A 310 -3.24 -4.67 -22.88
CA ILE A 310 -2.85 -5.84 -22.09
C ILE A 310 -4.11 -6.62 -21.70
N LEU A 311 -4.88 -6.15 -20.71
CA LEU A 311 -6.04 -6.87 -20.16
C LEU A 311 -7.05 -7.29 -21.23
N LYS A 312 -7.34 -6.42 -22.20
CA LYS A 312 -8.26 -6.71 -23.31
C LYS A 312 -7.77 -7.80 -24.28
N LEU A 313 -6.46 -8.05 -24.33
CA LEU A 313 -5.83 -8.99 -25.26
C LEU A 313 -5.38 -10.29 -24.58
N LEU A 314 -5.55 -10.41 -23.26
CA LEU A 314 -5.20 -11.64 -22.54
C LEU A 314 -6.20 -12.77 -22.87
N PRO A 315 -5.74 -13.96 -23.23
CA PRO A 315 -6.60 -15.07 -23.57
C PRO A 315 -7.37 -15.60 -22.35
N PRO A 316 -8.47 -16.37 -22.55
CA PRO A 316 -9.20 -16.99 -21.45
C PRO A 316 -8.39 -17.98 -20.60
N THR A 317 -7.27 -18.46 -21.12
CA THR A 317 -6.35 -19.37 -20.42
C THR A 317 -5.46 -18.65 -19.39
N THR A 318 -5.28 -17.34 -19.52
CA THR A 318 -4.50 -16.56 -18.55
C THR A 318 -5.32 -16.26 -17.31
N THR A 319 -4.73 -16.39 -16.13
CA THR A 319 -5.27 -15.90 -14.87
C THR A 319 -4.59 -14.60 -14.44
N VAL A 320 -5.38 -13.61 -14.05
CA VAL A 320 -4.91 -12.29 -13.65
C VAL A 320 -5.08 -12.10 -12.15
N VAL A 321 -3.97 -11.86 -11.46
CA VAL A 321 -3.90 -11.62 -10.01
C VAL A 321 -4.00 -10.12 -9.73
N HIS A 322 -5.01 -9.72 -8.95
CA HIS A 322 -5.29 -8.30 -8.70
C HIS A 322 -5.92 -8.04 -7.32
N ASP A 323 -6.10 -6.77 -6.95
CA ASP A 323 -6.95 -6.36 -5.82
C ASP A 323 -8.44 -6.36 -6.22
N HIS A 324 -9.36 -6.37 -5.27
CA HIS A 324 -10.78 -6.43 -5.61
C HIS A 324 -11.25 -5.17 -6.34
N ASN A 325 -11.39 -5.30 -7.66
CA ASN A 325 -11.80 -4.23 -8.56
C ASN A 325 -12.74 -4.78 -9.62
N LYS A 326 -14.00 -4.30 -9.59
CA LYS A 326 -15.07 -4.74 -10.50
C LYS A 326 -14.74 -4.56 -11.99
N VAL A 327 -13.77 -3.72 -12.34
CA VAL A 327 -13.34 -3.54 -13.73
C VAL A 327 -12.79 -4.82 -14.35
N ASN A 328 -12.18 -5.70 -13.56
CA ASN A 328 -11.61 -6.97 -14.04
C ASN A 328 -12.70 -7.95 -14.50
N TYR A 329 -13.89 -7.86 -13.91
CA TYR A 329 -15.06 -8.69 -14.23
C TYR A 329 -15.91 -8.11 -15.37
N ASN A 330 -15.34 -7.22 -16.18
CA ASN A 330 -16.02 -6.66 -17.32
C ASN A 330 -16.10 -7.71 -18.45
N LYS A 331 -17.26 -7.83 -19.10
CA LYS A 331 -17.49 -8.74 -20.23
C LYS A 331 -16.55 -8.56 -21.43
N ASP A 332 -15.89 -7.42 -21.54
CA ASP A 332 -14.90 -7.14 -22.58
C ASP A 332 -13.56 -7.85 -22.33
N TYR A 333 -13.38 -8.43 -21.14
CA TYR A 333 -12.19 -9.15 -20.71
C TYR A 333 -12.48 -10.64 -20.61
N SER A 334 -11.56 -11.46 -21.13
CA SER A 334 -11.74 -12.91 -21.26
C SER A 334 -10.96 -13.75 -20.26
N PHE A 335 -9.94 -13.18 -19.62
CA PHE A 335 -9.04 -13.88 -18.69
C PHE A 335 -9.75 -14.33 -17.41
N GLY A 336 -9.19 -15.34 -16.73
CA GLY A 336 -9.59 -15.75 -15.38
C GLY A 336 -9.11 -14.76 -14.32
N ASN A 337 -9.84 -14.63 -13.21
CA ASN A 337 -9.53 -13.68 -12.14
C ASN A 337 -9.02 -14.41 -10.89
N ALA A 338 -8.04 -13.81 -10.21
CA ALA A 338 -7.56 -14.25 -8.90
C ALA A 338 -7.47 -13.06 -7.95
N GLU A 339 -8.19 -13.15 -6.83
CA GLU A 339 -8.30 -12.07 -5.87
C GLU A 339 -7.17 -12.14 -4.82
N CYS A 340 -6.59 -10.98 -4.50
CA CYS A 340 -5.51 -10.89 -3.52
C CYS A 340 -6.02 -11.10 -2.09
N ASN A 341 -5.64 -12.23 -1.47
CA ASN A 341 -6.08 -12.56 -0.12
C ASN A 341 -5.49 -11.63 0.96
N GLU A 342 -4.38 -10.93 0.74
CA GLU A 342 -3.87 -9.92 1.70
C GLU A 342 -4.85 -8.74 1.88
N HIS A 343 -5.63 -8.40 0.85
CA HIS A 343 -6.70 -7.41 0.98
C HIS A 343 -7.89 -7.98 1.76
N LEU A 344 -8.26 -9.24 1.47
CA LEU A 344 -9.31 -9.95 2.21
C LEU A 344 -8.97 -10.08 3.69
N LEU A 345 -7.77 -10.52 4.03
CA LEU A 345 -7.30 -10.66 5.42
C LEU A 345 -7.38 -9.34 6.19
N ARG A 346 -7.08 -8.21 5.53
CA ARG A 346 -7.25 -6.88 6.15
C ARG A 346 -8.71 -6.53 6.38
N ASP A 347 -9.61 -6.87 5.46
CA ASP A 347 -11.05 -6.66 5.65
C ASP A 347 -11.62 -7.56 6.76
N LEU A 348 -11.20 -8.82 6.83
CA LEU A 348 -11.54 -9.74 7.94
C LEU A 348 -11.01 -9.21 9.28
N LYS A 349 -9.81 -8.64 9.30
CA LYS A 349 -9.24 -8.02 10.50
C LYS A 349 -10.09 -6.84 11.00
N LYS A 350 -10.62 -6.00 10.10
CA LYS A 350 -11.53 -4.91 10.50
C LYS A 350 -12.79 -5.44 11.18
N ILE A 351 -13.36 -6.55 10.69
CA ILE A 351 -14.55 -7.16 11.31
C ILE A 351 -14.20 -7.68 12.70
N GLN A 352 -13.07 -8.36 12.86
CA GLN A 352 -12.61 -8.81 14.16
C GLN A 352 -12.43 -7.63 15.13
N ASP A 353 -11.80 -6.53 14.69
CA ASP A 353 -11.51 -5.38 15.55
C ASP A 353 -12.77 -4.56 15.93
N ASN A 354 -13.75 -4.46 15.02
CA ASN A 354 -14.94 -3.62 15.22
C ASN A 354 -16.15 -4.37 15.76
N LEU A 355 -16.32 -5.65 15.41
CA LEU A 355 -17.49 -6.46 15.76
C LEU A 355 -17.14 -7.64 16.68
N GLY A 356 -15.87 -8.08 16.71
CA GLY A 356 -15.47 -9.25 17.50
C GLY A 356 -16.03 -10.58 16.98
N HIS A 357 -16.59 -10.58 15.77
CA HIS A 357 -17.21 -11.77 15.16
C HIS A 357 -16.15 -12.83 14.86
N LYS A 358 -16.47 -14.08 15.23
CA LYS A 358 -15.54 -15.20 15.25
C LYS A 358 -15.32 -15.79 13.86
N TRP A 359 -16.35 -15.80 13.01
CA TRP A 359 -16.23 -16.29 11.63
C TRP A 359 -15.07 -15.61 10.86
N ALA A 360 -14.84 -14.31 11.09
CA ALA A 360 -13.79 -13.56 10.41
C ALA A 360 -12.39 -14.01 10.85
N GLN A 361 -12.24 -14.34 12.14
CA GLN A 361 -11.01 -14.92 12.68
C GLN A 361 -10.80 -16.34 12.16
N ASP A 362 -11.86 -17.16 12.15
CA ASP A 362 -11.80 -18.55 11.69
C ASP A 362 -11.48 -18.63 10.19
N LEU A 363 -12.09 -17.76 9.36
CA LEU A 363 -11.76 -17.68 7.93
C LEU A 363 -10.32 -17.23 7.69
N ALA A 364 -9.86 -16.19 8.39
CA ALA A 364 -8.50 -15.72 8.27
C ALA A 364 -7.49 -16.82 8.64
N LYS A 365 -7.79 -17.60 9.69
CA LYS A 365 -6.99 -18.75 10.11
C LYS A 365 -6.99 -19.86 9.06
N LEU A 366 -8.16 -20.25 8.54
CA LEU A 366 -8.28 -21.28 7.50
C LEU A 366 -7.43 -20.92 6.25
N LEU A 367 -7.55 -19.68 5.76
CA LEU A 367 -6.80 -19.22 4.60
C LEU A 367 -5.29 -19.20 4.84
N THR A 368 -4.85 -18.70 5.99
CA THR A 368 -3.42 -18.58 6.32
C THR A 368 -2.75 -19.92 6.61
N ASP A 369 -3.41 -20.81 7.36
CA ASP A 369 -2.91 -22.16 7.63
C ASP A 369 -2.82 -23.00 6.35
N THR A 370 -3.82 -22.88 5.46
CA THR A 370 -3.83 -23.60 4.19
C THR A 370 -2.76 -23.07 3.24
N ASN A 371 -2.54 -21.75 3.18
CA ASN A 371 -1.43 -21.21 2.38
C ASN A 371 -0.08 -21.66 2.93
N LYS A 372 0.09 -21.76 4.25
CA LYS A 372 1.31 -22.30 4.85
C LYS A 372 1.54 -23.77 4.44
N GLN A 373 0.49 -24.59 4.47
CA GLN A 373 0.57 -25.98 3.98
C GLN A 373 0.94 -26.03 2.49
N ARG A 374 0.34 -25.17 1.66
CA ARG A 374 0.70 -25.03 0.24
C ARG A 374 2.17 -24.68 0.05
N GLU A 375 2.69 -23.68 0.79
CA GLU A 375 4.10 -23.28 0.72
C GLU A 375 5.04 -24.44 1.12
N GLU A 376 4.70 -25.19 2.16
CA GLU A 376 5.45 -26.39 2.57
C GLU A 376 5.41 -27.48 1.48
N LEU A 377 4.29 -27.69 0.81
CA LEU A 377 4.17 -28.63 -0.30
C LEU A 377 4.98 -28.22 -1.52
N ILE A 378 4.95 -26.94 -1.90
CA ILE A 378 5.74 -26.39 -3.02
C ILE A 378 7.25 -26.57 -2.76
N ILE A 379 7.72 -26.36 -1.52
CA ILE A 379 9.12 -26.60 -1.14
C ILE A 379 9.51 -28.08 -1.31
N ASN A 380 8.56 -28.99 -1.20
CA ASN A 380 8.75 -30.43 -1.38
C ASN A 380 8.35 -30.90 -2.79
N ASP A 381 8.35 -30.01 -3.78
CA ASP A 381 8.05 -30.29 -5.20
C ASP A 381 6.64 -30.89 -5.45
N VAL A 382 5.68 -30.61 -4.57
CA VAL A 382 4.27 -30.98 -4.75
C VAL A 382 3.47 -29.80 -5.31
N SER A 383 2.75 -30.04 -6.41
CA SER A 383 2.06 -28.99 -7.19
C SER A 383 0.55 -28.88 -6.94
N GLU A 384 -0.04 -29.75 -6.11
CA GLU A 384 -1.47 -29.73 -5.82
C GLU A 384 -1.80 -30.33 -4.44
N PHE A 385 -2.97 -29.98 -3.90
CA PHE A 385 -3.51 -30.63 -2.71
C PHE A 385 -4.21 -31.95 -3.07
N SER A 386 -4.19 -32.92 -2.14
CA SER A 386 -4.97 -34.15 -2.32
C SER A 386 -6.49 -33.86 -2.31
N PRO A 387 -7.31 -34.72 -2.96
CA PRO A 387 -8.76 -34.55 -2.97
C PRO A 387 -9.39 -34.47 -1.56
N GLU A 388 -8.83 -35.17 -0.59
CA GLU A 388 -9.29 -35.17 0.82
C GLU A 388 -9.01 -33.82 1.49
N VAL A 389 -7.84 -33.22 1.23
CA VAL A 389 -7.50 -31.90 1.75
C VAL A 389 -8.41 -30.84 1.14
N LEU A 390 -8.65 -30.90 -0.17
CA LEU A 390 -9.56 -29.99 -0.87
C LEU A 390 -10.99 -30.11 -0.34
N SER A 391 -11.51 -31.33 -0.19
CA SER A 391 -12.87 -31.57 0.32
C SER A 391 -13.05 -30.99 1.72
N ARG A 392 -12.08 -31.23 2.63
CA ARG A 392 -12.08 -30.66 3.98
C ARG A 392 -12.02 -29.14 3.97
N PHE A 393 -11.12 -28.56 3.18
CA PHE A 393 -10.99 -27.10 3.07
C PHE A 393 -12.30 -26.43 2.64
N PHE A 394 -12.93 -26.94 1.57
CA PHE A 394 -14.19 -26.38 1.09
C PHE A 394 -15.36 -26.63 2.04
N GLY A 395 -15.37 -27.76 2.77
CA GLY A 395 -16.32 -28.02 3.84
C GLY A 395 -16.21 -26.98 4.96
N GLU A 396 -15.01 -26.82 5.53
CA GLU A 396 -14.74 -25.84 6.59
C GLU A 396 -15.05 -24.40 6.13
N PHE A 397 -14.68 -24.04 4.90
CA PHE A 397 -15.02 -22.73 4.33
C PHE A 397 -16.53 -22.49 4.32
N ASN A 398 -17.32 -23.46 3.83
CA ASN A 398 -18.77 -23.31 3.74
C ASN A 398 -19.39 -23.18 5.15
N ASP A 399 -18.94 -23.97 6.12
CA ASP A 399 -19.40 -23.90 7.52
C ASP A 399 -19.10 -22.52 8.14
N ILE A 400 -17.91 -21.98 7.88
CA ILE A 400 -17.54 -20.63 8.32
C ILE A 400 -18.43 -19.58 7.68
N MET A 401 -18.74 -19.69 6.38
CA MET A 401 -19.61 -18.74 5.69
C MET A 401 -21.08 -18.82 6.17
N ILE A 402 -21.57 -19.99 6.59
CA ILE A 402 -22.87 -20.13 7.25
C ILE A 402 -22.87 -19.40 8.59
N ASN A 403 -21.82 -19.59 9.40
CA ASN A 403 -21.66 -18.88 10.67
C ASN A 403 -21.55 -17.36 10.46
N ALA A 404 -20.91 -16.92 9.36
CA ALA A 404 -20.81 -15.51 9.00
C ALA A 404 -22.18 -14.85 8.83
N TYR A 405 -23.14 -15.51 8.16
CA TYR A 405 -24.52 -15.02 8.06
C TYR A 405 -25.20 -14.96 9.42
N ARG A 406 -25.09 -16.04 10.21
CA ARG A 406 -25.73 -16.10 11.54
C ARG A 406 -25.23 -14.99 12.46
N GLU A 407 -23.91 -14.84 12.58
CA GLU A 407 -23.31 -13.79 13.41
C GLU A 407 -23.67 -12.39 12.91
N ASN A 408 -23.74 -12.18 11.58
CA ASN A 408 -24.17 -10.91 11.01
C ASN A 408 -25.66 -10.57 11.32
N GLU A 409 -26.56 -11.56 11.25
CA GLU A 409 -27.99 -11.39 11.55
C GLU A 409 -28.27 -11.18 13.04
N GLU A 410 -27.53 -11.86 13.93
CA GLU A 410 -27.66 -11.74 15.38
C GLU A 410 -27.02 -10.45 15.93
N SER A 411 -26.26 -9.73 15.11
CA SER A 411 -25.52 -8.55 15.54
C SER A 411 -26.42 -7.33 15.78
N ASN A 412 -26.37 -6.80 17.00
CA ASN A 412 -27.12 -5.60 17.39
C ASN A 412 -26.46 -4.28 16.94
N SER A 413 -25.25 -4.33 16.35
CA SER A 413 -24.49 -3.14 15.94
C SER A 413 -24.93 -2.62 14.57
N LYS A 414 -25.57 -1.45 14.49
CA LYS A 414 -26.11 -0.94 13.22
C LYS A 414 -25.07 -0.39 12.24
N TYR A 415 -23.86 -0.05 12.70
CA TYR A 415 -22.92 0.74 11.90
C TYR A 415 -22.01 -0.10 11.00
N TYR A 416 -21.49 -1.24 11.49
CA TYR A 416 -20.53 -2.06 10.73
C TYR A 416 -21.13 -3.34 10.13
N VAL A 417 -22.32 -3.76 10.57
CA VAL A 417 -23.02 -4.96 10.09
C VAL A 417 -23.35 -4.90 8.60
N LYS A 418 -23.57 -3.69 8.04
CA LYS A 418 -23.78 -3.53 6.59
C LYS A 418 -22.50 -3.74 5.77
N ASP A 419 -21.37 -3.24 6.26
CA ASP A 419 -20.07 -3.43 5.61
C ASP A 419 -19.65 -4.90 5.69
N GLU A 420 -19.87 -5.53 6.84
CA GLU A 420 -19.69 -6.96 7.03
C GLU A 420 -20.55 -7.79 6.06
N LYS A 421 -21.85 -7.51 5.98
CA LYS A 421 -22.76 -8.21 5.04
C LYS A 421 -22.30 -8.05 3.60
N THR A 422 -21.83 -6.86 3.23
CA THR A 422 -21.27 -6.59 1.90
C THR A 422 -20.01 -7.43 1.65
N LEU A 423 -19.14 -7.58 2.66
CA LEU A 423 -17.97 -8.44 2.55
C LEU A 423 -18.35 -9.92 2.40
N ILE A 424 -19.29 -10.42 3.21
CA ILE A 424 -19.77 -11.81 3.15
C ILE A 424 -20.29 -12.13 1.75
N LEU A 425 -21.18 -11.27 1.21
CA LEU A 425 -21.72 -11.42 -0.13
C LEU A 425 -20.61 -11.39 -1.18
N ARG A 426 -19.66 -10.47 -1.07
CA ARG A 426 -18.51 -10.38 -1.97
C ARG A 426 -17.65 -11.65 -1.94
N ILE A 427 -17.39 -12.22 -0.77
CA ILE A 427 -16.61 -13.47 -0.65
C ILE A 427 -17.33 -14.62 -1.36
N LEU A 428 -18.66 -14.67 -1.29
CA LEU A 428 -19.46 -15.72 -1.93
C LEU A 428 -19.57 -15.52 -3.45
N ASP A 429 -19.83 -14.29 -3.88
CA ASP A 429 -19.93 -13.93 -5.31
C ASP A 429 -18.62 -14.18 -6.06
N TYR A 430 -17.48 -13.99 -5.38
CA TYR A 430 -16.12 -14.15 -5.93
C TYR A 430 -15.35 -15.30 -5.27
N LYS A 431 -16.07 -16.34 -4.81
CA LYS A 431 -15.49 -17.47 -4.06
C LYS A 431 -14.37 -18.15 -4.84
N ASN A 432 -14.61 -18.41 -6.12
CA ASN A 432 -13.66 -19.15 -6.95
C ASN A 432 -12.37 -18.36 -7.14
N GLU A 433 -12.46 -17.03 -7.26
CA GLU A 433 -11.35 -16.12 -7.48
C GLU A 433 -10.51 -15.91 -6.21
N TYR A 434 -11.14 -15.83 -5.03
CA TYR A 434 -10.43 -15.79 -3.75
C TYR A 434 -9.71 -17.11 -3.43
N LEU A 435 -10.25 -18.23 -3.89
CA LEU A 435 -9.79 -19.58 -3.57
C LEU A 435 -9.02 -20.26 -4.71
N ALA A 436 -8.76 -19.58 -5.83
CA ALA A 436 -8.13 -20.16 -7.01
C ALA A 436 -6.73 -20.76 -6.72
N TRP A 437 -5.98 -20.14 -5.82
CA TRP A 437 -4.66 -20.61 -5.36
C TRP A 437 -4.70 -21.96 -4.62
N VAL A 438 -5.87 -22.38 -4.13
CA VAL A 438 -6.06 -23.67 -3.46
C VAL A 438 -6.09 -24.80 -4.48
N VAL A 439 -6.69 -24.57 -5.65
CA VAL A 439 -6.84 -25.59 -6.70
C VAL A 439 -5.73 -25.55 -7.73
N ASN A 440 -5.02 -24.43 -7.85
CA ASN A 440 -3.87 -24.28 -8.75
C ASN A 440 -2.72 -23.57 -8.02
N PHE A 441 -1.62 -24.27 -7.80
CA PHE A 441 -0.47 -23.73 -7.07
C PHE A 441 0.32 -22.68 -7.85
N ASP A 442 0.14 -22.55 -9.17
CA ASP A 442 0.76 -21.46 -9.95
C ASP A 442 0.15 -20.10 -9.62
N ILE A 443 -1.08 -20.08 -9.09
CA ILE A 443 -1.75 -18.85 -8.67
C ILE A 443 -1.26 -18.49 -7.26
N PRO A 444 -0.66 -17.30 -7.05
CA PRO A 444 -0.19 -16.88 -5.74
C PRO A 444 -1.35 -16.48 -4.82
N PHE A 445 -1.19 -16.74 -3.52
CA PHE A 445 -2.14 -16.31 -2.48
C PHE A 445 -2.33 -14.78 -2.42
N THR A 446 -1.28 -14.03 -2.76
CA THR A 446 -1.27 -12.55 -2.68
C THR A 446 -0.76 -11.93 -3.98
N ASN A 447 -1.15 -10.67 -4.22
CA ASN A 447 -0.57 -9.81 -5.25
C ASN A 447 0.70 -9.07 -4.76
N ASN A 448 1.55 -9.74 -3.96
CA ASN A 448 2.76 -9.14 -3.39
C ASN A 448 3.73 -8.66 -4.49
N LEU A 449 3.74 -9.34 -5.64
CA LEU A 449 4.53 -8.93 -6.80
C LEU A 449 4.22 -7.50 -7.21
N SER A 450 2.95 -7.16 -7.44
CA SER A 450 2.57 -5.81 -7.86
C SER A 450 2.82 -4.79 -6.75
N GLU A 451 2.55 -5.13 -5.49
CA GLU A 451 2.80 -4.24 -4.35
C GLU A 451 4.29 -3.87 -4.23
N ARG A 452 5.18 -4.88 -4.28
CA ARG A 452 6.64 -4.69 -4.27
C ARG A 452 7.09 -3.85 -5.46
N SER A 453 6.55 -4.12 -6.64
CA SER A 453 6.87 -3.42 -7.89
C SER A 453 6.50 -1.93 -7.85
N LEU A 454 5.40 -1.57 -7.19
CA LEU A 454 4.90 -0.19 -7.09
C LEU A 454 5.47 0.57 -5.88
N ARG A 455 6.15 -0.10 -4.94
CA ARG A 455 6.74 0.53 -3.75
C ARG A 455 7.77 1.61 -4.08
N GLY A 456 8.59 1.39 -5.12
CA GLY A 456 9.54 2.39 -5.62
C GLY A 456 8.86 3.66 -6.10
N VAL A 457 7.70 3.51 -6.76
CA VAL A 457 6.88 4.64 -7.25
C VAL A 457 6.32 5.45 -6.08
N LYS A 458 5.78 4.79 -5.05
CA LYS A 458 5.32 5.46 -3.83
C LYS A 458 6.46 6.21 -3.14
N SER A 459 7.66 5.65 -3.13
CA SER A 459 8.86 6.30 -2.57
C SER A 459 9.26 7.54 -3.37
N LYS A 460 9.20 7.46 -4.70
CA LYS A 460 9.41 8.62 -5.58
C LYS A 460 8.41 9.73 -5.32
N MET A 461 7.13 9.41 -5.12
CA MET A 461 6.10 10.40 -4.78
C MET A 461 6.39 11.07 -3.44
N LYS A 462 6.92 10.35 -2.44
CA LYS A 462 7.33 10.96 -1.17
C LYS A 462 8.51 11.93 -1.31
N ILE A 463 9.46 11.63 -2.20
CA ILE A 463 10.68 12.44 -2.36
C ILE A 463 10.48 13.62 -3.31
N SER A 464 9.86 13.37 -4.46
CA SER A 464 9.69 14.37 -5.54
C SER A 464 8.31 15.06 -5.52
N GLY A 465 7.34 14.52 -4.78
CA GLY A 465 5.99 15.08 -4.63
C GLY A 465 5.07 14.80 -5.82
N GLN A 466 5.51 15.11 -7.04
CA GLN A 466 4.70 14.99 -8.25
C GLN A 466 5.55 14.91 -9.54
N PHE A 467 4.92 14.48 -10.63
CA PHE A 467 5.40 14.70 -11.99
C PHE A 467 4.82 15.99 -12.58
N GLN A 468 5.48 16.56 -13.58
CA GLN A 468 5.01 17.78 -14.23
C GLN A 468 3.90 17.51 -15.24
N ASN A 469 3.96 16.40 -15.97
CA ASN A 469 2.94 15.97 -16.93
C ASN A 469 2.98 14.45 -17.16
N VAL A 470 1.96 13.90 -17.83
CA VAL A 470 1.87 12.46 -18.10
C VAL A 470 3.05 11.94 -18.92
N LYS A 471 3.59 12.72 -19.88
CA LYS A 471 4.75 12.29 -20.68
C LYS A 471 5.97 12.05 -19.80
N THR A 472 6.24 12.94 -18.84
CA THR A 472 7.36 12.75 -17.89
C THR A 472 7.16 11.54 -16.96
N ALA A 473 5.92 11.24 -16.58
CA ALA A 473 5.60 10.03 -15.84
C ALA A 473 5.80 8.77 -16.70
N SER A 474 5.41 8.81 -17.98
CA SER A 474 5.66 7.74 -18.95
C SER A 474 7.14 7.52 -19.20
N PHE A 475 7.97 8.58 -19.24
CA PHE A 475 9.42 8.43 -19.40
C PHE A 475 10.03 7.63 -18.24
N TYR A 476 9.64 7.99 -17.02
CA TYR A 476 10.02 7.24 -15.83
C TYR A 476 9.53 5.80 -15.88
N ALA A 477 8.28 5.57 -16.28
CA ALA A 477 7.68 4.25 -16.39
C ALA A 477 8.42 3.34 -17.38
N ASN A 478 8.76 3.84 -18.58
CA ASN A 478 9.48 3.06 -19.60
C ASN A 478 10.87 2.65 -19.11
N ILE A 479 11.64 3.59 -18.56
CA ILE A 479 12.98 3.28 -18.04
C ILE A 479 12.89 2.33 -16.85
N LYS A 480 11.90 2.50 -15.96
CA LYS A 480 11.69 1.59 -14.84
C LYS A 480 11.30 0.18 -15.30
N SER A 481 10.50 0.06 -16.37
CA SER A 481 10.13 -1.24 -16.96
C SER A 481 11.36 -2.01 -17.44
N TYR A 482 12.24 -1.31 -18.17
CA TYR A 482 13.50 -1.88 -18.66
C TYR A 482 14.42 -2.31 -17.50
N LEU A 483 14.70 -1.42 -16.54
CA LEU A 483 15.61 -1.71 -15.43
C LEU A 483 15.09 -2.84 -14.54
N GLU A 484 13.81 -2.79 -14.17
CA GLU A 484 13.20 -3.77 -13.27
C GLU A 484 13.18 -5.17 -13.93
N THR A 485 12.92 -5.24 -15.24
CA THR A 485 13.00 -6.50 -15.99
C THR A 485 14.45 -7.01 -16.06
N CYS A 486 15.44 -6.15 -16.31
CA CYS A 486 16.85 -6.54 -16.27
C CYS A 486 17.24 -7.10 -14.89
N TYR A 487 16.89 -6.38 -13.81
CA TYR A 487 17.18 -6.77 -12.44
C TYR A 487 16.60 -8.15 -12.07
N ARG A 488 15.33 -8.40 -12.43
CA ARG A 488 14.64 -9.67 -12.16
C ARG A 488 15.31 -10.88 -12.80
N ASN A 489 16.06 -10.65 -13.87
CA ASN A 489 16.74 -11.69 -14.62
C ASN A 489 18.27 -11.64 -14.39
N GLY A 490 18.71 -11.13 -13.23
CA GLY A 490 20.10 -11.18 -12.79
C GLY A 490 21.06 -10.18 -13.46
N ILE A 491 20.55 -9.26 -14.28
CA ILE A 491 21.38 -8.27 -14.96
C ILE A 491 21.61 -7.07 -14.03
N ASN A 492 22.89 -6.66 -13.91
CA ASN A 492 23.25 -5.46 -13.17
C ASN A 492 22.56 -4.21 -13.78
N GLU A 493 21.77 -3.51 -12.96
CA GLU A 493 20.96 -2.37 -13.41
C GLU A 493 21.79 -1.20 -13.94
N PHE A 494 22.98 -0.96 -13.37
CA PHE A 494 23.87 0.10 -13.85
C PHE A 494 24.44 -0.25 -15.23
N TYR A 495 24.81 -1.51 -15.45
CA TYR A 495 25.23 -1.98 -16.77
C TYR A 495 24.11 -1.91 -17.80
N ALA A 496 22.89 -2.32 -17.43
CA ALA A 496 21.70 -2.15 -18.27
C ALA A 496 21.47 -0.68 -18.64
N MET A 497 21.63 0.25 -17.68
CA MET A 497 21.52 1.69 -17.92
C MET A 497 22.61 2.23 -18.86
N LEU A 498 23.85 1.73 -18.77
CA LEU A 498 24.92 2.08 -19.70
C LEU A 498 24.55 1.71 -21.14
N ARG A 499 24.09 0.47 -21.36
CA ARG A 499 23.58 -0.02 -22.64
C ARG A 499 22.43 0.85 -23.17
N LEU A 500 21.46 1.18 -22.31
CA LEU A 500 20.35 2.05 -22.66
C LEU A 500 20.82 3.45 -23.11
N CYS A 501 21.79 4.05 -22.42
CA CYS A 501 22.34 5.37 -22.76
C CYS A 501 23.15 5.36 -24.06
N ARG A 502 23.81 4.24 -24.39
CA ARG A 502 24.52 4.04 -25.66
C ARG A 502 23.59 3.91 -26.86
N GLY A 503 22.30 3.65 -26.63
CA GLY A 503 21.33 3.36 -27.69
C GLY A 503 21.35 1.90 -28.15
N ASP A 504 21.89 1.02 -27.32
CA ASP A 504 21.92 -0.44 -27.55
C ASP A 504 21.43 -1.14 -26.27
N PRO A 505 20.14 -0.99 -25.90
CA PRO A 505 19.58 -1.68 -24.75
C PRO A 505 19.62 -3.20 -24.95
N PHE A 506 19.62 -3.95 -23.85
CA PHE A 506 19.38 -5.39 -23.93
C PHE A 506 18.06 -5.67 -24.65
N LYS A 507 18.03 -6.72 -25.48
CA LYS A 507 16.78 -7.21 -26.05
C LYS A 507 16.11 -8.18 -25.10
N LEU A 508 14.78 -8.24 -25.08
CA LEU A 508 14.06 -9.11 -24.15
C LEU A 508 14.42 -10.59 -24.35
N GLU A 509 14.58 -11.02 -25.60
CA GLU A 509 15.03 -12.38 -25.96
C GLU A 509 16.39 -12.73 -25.34
N GLU A 510 17.35 -11.80 -25.33
CA GLU A 510 18.68 -11.98 -24.74
C GLU A 510 18.59 -12.20 -23.22
N ILE A 511 17.63 -11.55 -22.56
CA ILE A 511 17.46 -11.61 -21.11
C ILE A 511 16.79 -12.92 -20.70
N LEU A 512 15.74 -13.33 -21.41
CA LEU A 512 14.99 -14.53 -21.07
C LEU A 512 15.80 -15.80 -21.35
N ASN A 513 16.58 -15.85 -22.44
CA ASN A 513 17.39 -17.03 -22.79
C ASN A 513 18.59 -17.24 -21.83
N ASN A 514 19.19 -16.17 -21.30
CA ASN A 514 20.30 -16.28 -20.35
C ASN A 514 19.86 -16.76 -18.96
N SER A 515 18.56 -16.72 -18.64
CA SER A 515 18.04 -17.18 -17.34
C SER A 515 17.66 -18.67 -17.32
N GLU A 516 17.89 -19.41 -18.41
CA GLU A 516 17.79 -20.88 -18.47
C GLU A 516 19.13 -21.59 -18.21
N GLN A 517 20.23 -20.85 -18.02
CA GLN A 517 21.58 -21.39 -17.80
C GLN A 517 22.13 -21.17 -16.37
N GLY A 518 21.30 -20.71 -15.43
CA GLY A 518 21.71 -20.34 -14.06
C GLY A 518 21.20 -21.29 -12.99
#